data_AF-A0A1F7YJQ0-F1
#
_entry.id   AF-A0A1F7YJQ0-F1
#
_cell.length_a   1.000
_cell.length_b   1.000
_cell.length_c   1.000
_cell.angle_alpha   90.00
_cell.angle_beta   90.00
_cell.angle_gamma   90.00
#
_symmetry.space_group_name_H-M   'P 1'
#
loop_
_entity.id
_entity.type
_entity.pdbx_description
1 polymer ?
#
loop_
_entity_poly.entity_id
_entity_poly.type
_entity_poly.pdbx_seq_one_letter_code
_entity_poly.pdbx_strand_id
1 'polypeptide(L)'
;MSCFDDTQHDTELVEVSSFFREGNPACKSREDVMKNKKINNLVQKIGSPKDGQHSFLFWLVVPLIILWLVIGYVFGSVSDTPIWRSVQNYSTTNPANPFFKDYAALPNNTDGYITFWFDDAWLSQYMVAYPLMKEAGLKGTIAVPVVAIGQKDYMNWAQLRIIQDDGWEIANHSLKHDCNMQSLSEDQIKTDLTTARNILWSQKLSATVFVTPCGVDSPTLRSEASKLFQGYRTVDPGFNPVDTLDPYNMKVKNIENNTKVDDIKLWIDQTKKDKAWLILLFHKVGEPIKDVNSERYDINKDDFEDIIKYVQENNITVITPSQIINKS
;
A
#
# COMPACT_ATOMS: atom_id res chain seq x y z
N MET A 1 7.64 -35.03 -42.24
CA MET A 1 8.01 -35.83 -41.06
C MET A 1 9.27 -35.19 -40.49
N SER A 2 9.21 -34.77 -39.22
CA SER A 2 10.25 -34.18 -38.35
C SER A 2 11.09 -32.99 -38.85
N CYS A 3 10.97 -31.86 -38.15
CA CYS A 3 12.12 -31.11 -37.66
C CYS A 3 11.84 -30.80 -36.17
N PHE A 4 12.78 -31.25 -35.33
CA PHE A 4 12.93 -30.98 -33.91
C PHE A 4 13.83 -29.73 -33.76
N ASP A 5 13.79 -29.13 -32.56
CA ASP A 5 14.86 -28.40 -31.85
C ASP A 5 15.57 -27.23 -32.54
N ASP A 6 16.14 -26.23 -31.87
CA ASP A 6 16.17 -25.68 -30.51
C ASP A 6 17.06 -24.43 -30.65
N THR A 7 17.21 -23.65 -29.58
CA THR A 7 18.31 -22.72 -29.29
C THR A 7 18.16 -21.22 -29.62
N GLN A 8 18.09 -20.49 -28.50
CA GLN A 8 18.94 -19.37 -28.07
C GLN A 8 18.80 -17.95 -28.68
N HIS A 9 18.52 -17.06 -27.72
CA HIS A 9 19.17 -15.78 -27.39
C HIS A 9 19.12 -14.56 -28.33
N ASP A 10 18.76 -13.46 -27.66
CA ASP A 10 19.26 -12.09 -27.78
C ASP A 10 18.45 -11.03 -28.55
N THR A 11 18.06 -10.03 -27.74
CA THR A 11 18.17 -8.57 -27.91
C THR A 11 17.26 -7.80 -28.88
N GLU A 12 16.70 -6.74 -28.27
CA GLU A 12 16.42 -5.39 -28.81
C GLU A 12 15.32 -5.18 -29.87
N LEU A 13 14.25 -4.53 -29.37
CA LEU A 13 13.60 -3.32 -29.89
C LEU A 13 13.82 -2.97 -31.36
N VAL A 14 12.74 -2.94 -32.15
CA VAL A 14 12.39 -1.82 -33.07
C VAL A 14 10.91 -1.93 -33.45
N GLU A 15 10.13 -0.87 -33.17
CA GLU A 15 8.85 -0.58 -33.84
C GLU A 15 9.10 -0.31 -35.33
N VAL A 16 8.37 -0.94 -36.26
CA VAL A 16 7.91 -0.22 -37.46
C VAL A 16 6.58 -0.79 -37.96
N SER A 17 5.68 0.14 -38.16
CA SER A 17 4.45 0.05 -38.91
C SER A 17 4.64 -0.37 -40.38
N SER A 18 3.55 -0.92 -40.93
CA SER A 18 3.09 -0.71 -42.31
C SER A 18 3.46 -1.71 -43.42
N PHE A 19 2.42 -1.94 -44.21
CA PHE A 19 2.35 -2.43 -45.59
C PHE A 19 2.30 -3.94 -45.90
N PHE A 20 1.06 -4.35 -46.18
CA PHE A 20 0.67 -5.46 -47.03
C PHE A 20 1.51 -5.56 -48.32
N ARG A 21 1.99 -6.77 -48.60
CA ARG A 21 2.21 -7.27 -49.97
C ARG A 21 1.77 -8.73 -50.04
N GLU A 22 0.79 -8.98 -50.89
CA GLU A 22 0.22 -10.30 -51.16
C GLU A 22 1.20 -11.21 -51.91
N GLY A 23 1.12 -12.52 -51.60
CA GLY A 23 1.13 -13.56 -52.62
C GLY A 23 2.35 -14.49 -52.69
N ASN A 24 2.31 -15.62 -51.99
CA ASN A 24 2.64 -16.94 -52.56
C ASN A 24 1.92 -18.06 -51.76
N PRO A 25 1.17 -19.00 -52.37
CA PRO A 25 0.22 -19.85 -51.69
C PRO A 25 0.80 -21.24 -51.40
N ALA A 26 1.25 -21.45 -50.16
CA ALA A 26 1.56 -22.78 -49.66
C ALA A 26 1.56 -22.84 -48.12
N CYS A 27 0.54 -22.26 -47.46
CA CYS A 27 0.30 -22.48 -46.03
C CYS A 27 -1.20 -22.42 -45.75
N LYS A 28 -1.73 -23.52 -45.17
CA LYS A 28 -3.13 -23.63 -44.75
C LYS A 28 -3.48 -22.49 -43.79
N SER A 29 -4.64 -21.89 -44.01
CA SER A 29 -5.14 -20.72 -43.28
C SER A 29 -5.43 -21.06 -41.81
N ARG A 30 -5.39 -19.99 -41.02
CA ARG A 30 -5.54 -19.87 -39.57
C ARG A 30 -6.94 -20.23 -39.03
N GLU A 31 -7.68 -21.10 -39.72
CA GLU A 31 -9.08 -21.43 -39.42
C GLU A 31 -9.28 -22.78 -38.70
N ASP A 32 -8.24 -23.59 -38.51
CA ASP A 32 -8.39 -24.95 -37.95
C ASP A 32 -8.16 -25.09 -36.43
N VAL A 33 -7.89 -24.01 -35.68
CA VAL A 33 -7.57 -24.09 -34.23
C VAL A 33 -8.74 -23.67 -33.31
N MET A 34 -9.85 -23.17 -33.83
CA MET A 34 -10.99 -22.70 -32.99
C MET A 34 -12.23 -23.61 -33.08
N LYS A 35 -12.07 -24.91 -32.80
CA LYS A 35 -13.18 -25.85 -32.57
C LYS A 35 -13.22 -26.31 -31.11
N ASN A 36 -13.53 -25.40 -30.19
CA ASN A 36 -14.04 -25.77 -28.86
C ASN A 36 -15.53 -25.44 -28.77
N LYS A 37 -16.36 -26.42 -29.18
CA LYS A 37 -17.80 -26.28 -29.47
C LYS A 37 -18.68 -25.93 -28.25
N LYS A 38 -18.12 -25.89 -27.03
CA LYS A 38 -18.83 -25.49 -25.81
C LYS A 38 -18.62 -24.01 -25.41
N ILE A 39 -17.57 -23.35 -25.89
CA ILE A 39 -17.30 -21.92 -25.60
C ILE A 39 -18.00 -21.02 -26.64
N ASN A 40 -18.12 -21.47 -27.88
CA ASN A 40 -18.74 -20.69 -28.97
C ASN A 40 -20.23 -20.39 -28.76
N ASN A 41 -20.96 -21.20 -28.00
CA ASN A 41 -22.39 -20.97 -27.74
C ASN A 41 -22.66 -19.91 -26.66
N LEU A 42 -21.69 -19.59 -25.78
CA LEU A 42 -21.85 -18.50 -24.81
C LEU A 42 -21.46 -17.15 -25.43
N VAL A 43 -20.41 -17.13 -26.24
CA VAL A 43 -19.93 -15.91 -26.91
C VAL A 43 -20.86 -15.47 -28.05
N GLN A 44 -21.55 -16.39 -28.73
CA GLN A 44 -22.57 -16.01 -29.73
C GLN A 44 -23.85 -15.41 -29.12
N LYS A 45 -24.12 -15.59 -27.82
CA LYS A 45 -25.30 -15.02 -27.16
C LYS A 45 -25.09 -13.59 -26.64
N ILE A 46 -23.84 -13.15 -26.55
CA ILE A 46 -23.48 -11.76 -26.20
C ILE A 46 -22.77 -11.22 -27.42
N GLY A 47 -23.54 -10.66 -28.35
CA GLY A 47 -23.04 -10.22 -29.65
C GLY A 47 -21.76 -9.38 -29.52
N SER A 48 -20.69 -9.84 -30.16
CA SER A 48 -19.48 -9.04 -30.36
C SER A 48 -19.85 -7.87 -31.29
N PRO A 49 -19.60 -6.60 -30.91
CA PRO A 49 -19.93 -5.47 -31.76
C PRO A 49 -19.06 -5.51 -33.01
N LYS A 50 -19.70 -5.64 -34.17
CA LYS A 50 -19.06 -5.37 -35.46
C LYS A 50 -18.89 -3.87 -35.60
N ASP A 51 -17.66 -3.44 -35.89
CA ASP A 51 -17.28 -2.16 -36.51
C ASP A 51 -18.07 -0.92 -36.06
N GLY A 52 -17.61 -0.27 -34.98
CA GLY A 52 -17.86 1.17 -34.71
C GLY A 52 -19.32 1.63 -34.55
N GLN A 53 -20.31 0.75 -34.68
CA GLN A 53 -21.72 1.06 -34.47
C GLN A 53 -22.12 0.64 -33.07
N HIS A 54 -21.80 1.49 -32.10
CA HIS A 54 -22.53 1.44 -30.84
C HIS A 54 -24.01 1.66 -31.15
N SER A 55 -24.86 0.66 -30.90
CA SER A 55 -26.30 0.81 -31.09
C SER A 55 -26.78 2.07 -30.35
N PHE A 56 -27.79 2.77 -30.87
CA PHE A 56 -28.41 3.90 -30.17
C PHE A 56 -28.71 3.58 -28.69
N LEU A 57 -29.01 2.32 -28.38
CA LEU A 57 -29.21 1.80 -27.04
C LEU A 57 -27.96 1.88 -26.14
N PHE A 58 -26.75 1.71 -26.67
CA PHE A 58 -25.49 1.87 -25.93
C PHE A 58 -25.29 3.32 -25.46
N TRP A 59 -25.59 4.29 -26.32
CA TRP A 59 -25.55 5.71 -25.99
C TRP A 59 -26.67 6.17 -25.06
N LEU A 60 -27.74 5.39 -24.90
CA LEU A 60 -28.76 5.62 -23.88
C LEU A 60 -28.39 4.96 -22.55
N VAL A 61 -27.92 3.70 -22.58
CA VAL A 61 -27.70 2.90 -21.38
C VAL A 61 -26.48 3.39 -20.58
N VAL A 62 -25.37 3.75 -21.23
CA VAL A 62 -24.17 4.20 -20.52
C VAL A 62 -24.42 5.49 -19.73
N PRO A 63 -25.02 6.56 -20.31
CA PRO A 63 -25.36 7.75 -19.54
C PRO A 63 -26.41 7.50 -18.46
N LEU A 64 -27.36 6.58 -18.68
CA LEU A 64 -28.34 6.22 -17.64
C LEU A 64 -27.69 5.48 -16.46
N ILE A 65 -26.69 4.62 -16.71
CA ILE A 65 -25.91 3.98 -15.63
C ILE A 65 -25.08 5.02 -14.88
N ILE A 66 -24.39 5.91 -15.60
CA ILE A 66 -23.61 6.99 -14.98
C ILE A 66 -24.54 7.91 -14.17
N LEU A 67 -25.68 8.31 -14.74
CA LEU A 67 -26.68 9.12 -14.06
C LEU A 67 -27.25 8.39 -12.83
N TRP A 68 -27.51 7.09 -12.91
CA TRP A 68 -27.96 6.29 -11.77
C TRP A 68 -26.89 6.20 -10.66
N LEU A 69 -25.61 6.07 -11.02
CA LEU A 69 -24.50 6.12 -10.06
C LEU A 69 -24.35 7.53 -9.44
N VAL A 70 -24.48 8.60 -10.23
CA VAL A 70 -24.43 9.99 -9.76
C VAL A 70 -25.62 10.30 -8.86
N ILE A 71 -26.84 9.89 -9.23
CA ILE A 71 -28.05 9.99 -8.39
C ILE A 71 -27.84 9.17 -7.12
N GLY A 72 -27.37 7.93 -7.24
CA GLY A 72 -27.05 7.08 -6.09
C GLY A 72 -26.05 7.75 -5.13
N TYR A 73 -25.03 8.41 -5.65
CA TYR A 73 -24.05 9.18 -4.88
C TYR A 73 -24.67 10.43 -4.22
N VAL A 74 -25.41 11.24 -4.98
CA VAL A 74 -26.06 12.48 -4.49
C VAL A 74 -27.13 12.19 -3.43
N PHE A 75 -27.87 11.09 -3.58
CA PHE A 75 -28.92 10.68 -2.64
C PHE A 75 -28.44 9.67 -1.59
N GLY A 76 -27.13 9.42 -1.48
CA GLY A 76 -26.52 8.59 -0.43
C GLY A 76 -26.86 7.09 -0.49
N SER A 77 -27.38 6.59 -1.62
CA SER A 77 -27.56 5.16 -1.87
C SER A 77 -26.25 4.46 -2.28
N VAL A 78 -25.24 5.24 -2.70
CA VAL A 78 -23.85 4.86 -2.84
C VAL A 78 -23.06 5.77 -1.91
N SER A 79 -22.40 5.21 -0.89
CA SER A 79 -21.61 5.98 0.09
C SER A 79 -20.13 5.72 -0.08
N ASP A 80 -19.31 6.77 0.11
CA ASP A 80 -17.86 6.63 0.27
C ASP A 80 -17.48 5.96 1.60
N THR A 81 -18.42 5.90 2.54
CA THR A 81 -18.25 5.15 3.77
C THR A 81 -18.40 3.66 3.47
N PRO A 82 -17.38 2.85 3.78
CA PRO A 82 -17.42 1.43 3.47
C PRO A 82 -18.48 0.72 4.31
N ILE A 83 -19.02 -0.37 3.77
CA ILE A 83 -19.91 -1.26 4.53
C ILE A 83 -19.06 -1.97 5.59
N TRP A 84 -19.11 -1.45 6.81
CA TRP A 84 -18.48 -2.06 7.99
C TRP A 84 -19.14 -3.41 8.28
N ARG A 85 -18.35 -4.49 8.30
CA ARG A 85 -18.83 -5.82 8.71
C ARG A 85 -18.46 -6.04 10.18
N SER A 86 -19.27 -6.82 10.88
CA SER A 86 -18.97 -7.25 12.25
C SER A 86 -17.59 -7.92 12.33
N VAL A 87 -16.91 -7.75 13.48
CA VAL A 87 -15.59 -8.32 13.78
C VAL A 87 -15.50 -9.76 13.28
N GLN A 88 -14.60 -10.00 12.32
CA GLN A 88 -14.21 -11.36 11.95
C GLN A 88 -13.45 -11.95 13.14
N ASN A 89 -13.96 -13.03 13.71
CA ASN A 89 -13.21 -13.82 14.67
C ASN A 89 -12.10 -14.55 13.92
N TYR A 90 -10.94 -13.90 13.78
CA TYR A 90 -9.74 -14.54 13.25
C TYR A 90 -9.27 -15.61 14.24
N SER A 91 -9.69 -16.86 14.01
CA SER A 91 -9.42 -17.99 14.91
C SER A 91 -8.48 -19.03 14.29
N THR A 92 -7.96 -18.81 13.09
CA THR A 92 -7.20 -19.85 12.39
C THR A 92 -5.83 -19.36 11.96
N THR A 93 -4.80 -20.08 12.43
CA THR A 93 -3.41 -20.07 11.97
C THR A 93 -3.24 -20.65 10.56
N ASN A 94 -4.29 -20.62 9.73
CA ASN A 94 -4.26 -21.25 8.42
C ASN A 94 -3.05 -20.70 7.64
N PRO A 95 -2.16 -21.58 7.17
CA PRO A 95 -0.97 -21.14 6.45
C PRO A 95 -1.43 -20.39 5.19
N ALA A 96 -1.04 -19.13 5.09
CA ALA A 96 -1.18 -18.35 3.87
C ALA A 96 0.08 -18.52 3.03
N ASN A 97 -0.07 -18.58 1.71
CA ASN A 97 1.08 -18.49 0.82
C ASN A 97 1.78 -17.15 1.07
N PRO A 98 3.12 -17.13 1.24
CA PRO A 98 3.87 -15.89 1.35
C PRO A 98 3.51 -14.94 0.22
N PHE A 99 3.29 -13.68 0.55
CA PHE A 99 2.99 -12.63 -0.42
C PHE A 99 3.96 -11.48 -0.16
N PHE A 100 4.77 -11.15 -1.16
CA PHE A 100 5.73 -10.06 -1.09
C PHE A 100 5.45 -9.10 -2.23
N LYS A 101 5.57 -7.80 -1.94
CA LYS A 101 5.57 -6.76 -2.97
C LYS A 101 6.99 -6.28 -3.19
N ASP A 102 7.39 -6.24 -4.46
CA ASP A 102 8.65 -5.64 -4.85
C ASP A 102 8.50 -4.11 -4.83
N TYR A 103 9.19 -3.47 -3.90
CA TYR A 103 9.35 -2.02 -3.89
C TYR A 103 10.55 -1.64 -4.77
N ALA A 104 10.49 -0.45 -5.37
CA ALA A 104 11.59 0.05 -6.18
C ALA A 104 12.89 0.13 -5.36
N ALA A 105 14.04 -0.04 -6.02
CA ALA A 105 15.34 0.15 -5.38
C ALA A 105 15.43 1.53 -4.70
N LEU A 106 16.28 1.63 -3.67
CA LEU A 106 16.57 2.90 -3.02
C LEU A 106 17.03 3.93 -4.07
N PRO A 107 16.33 5.07 -4.23
CA PRO A 107 16.79 6.10 -5.15
C PRO A 107 18.17 6.59 -4.74
N ASN A 108 19.07 6.80 -5.72
CA ASN A 108 20.40 7.32 -5.43
C ASN A 108 20.30 8.79 -4.99
N ASN A 109 20.32 9.03 -3.68
CA ASN A 109 20.27 10.36 -3.08
C ASN A 109 21.36 10.54 -2.01
N THR A 110 21.97 11.71 -1.96
CA THR A 110 22.99 12.09 -0.98
C THR A 110 22.46 12.92 0.18
N ASP A 111 21.23 13.42 0.08
CA ASP A 111 20.67 14.44 0.98
C ASP A 111 19.71 13.83 2.04
N GLY A 112 19.86 12.54 2.33
CA GLY A 112 18.98 11.82 3.26
C GLY A 112 17.62 11.45 2.67
N TYR A 113 16.78 10.85 3.50
CA TYR A 113 15.49 10.29 3.09
C TYR A 113 14.40 10.58 4.12
N ILE A 114 13.15 10.63 3.65
CA ILE A 114 11.97 10.75 4.52
C ILE A 114 10.99 9.61 4.25
N THR A 115 10.32 9.13 5.30
CA THR A 115 9.14 8.28 5.19
C THR A 115 7.98 8.92 5.94
N PHE A 116 6.84 9.06 5.25
CA PHE A 116 5.55 9.31 5.89
C PHE A 116 4.98 7.97 6.34
N TRP A 117 4.86 7.77 7.64
CA TRP A 117 4.40 6.52 8.23
C TRP A 117 3.12 6.77 9.03
N PHE A 118 2.08 5.99 8.76
CA PHE A 118 0.78 6.10 9.42
C PHE A 118 0.47 4.81 10.18
N ASP A 119 0.19 4.91 11.47
CA ASP A 119 -0.20 3.76 12.30
C ASP A 119 -1.73 3.57 12.34
N ASP A 120 -2.16 2.38 12.72
CA ASP A 120 -3.55 1.94 12.95
C ASP A 120 -4.49 1.78 11.75
N ALA A 121 -4.08 2.18 10.55
CA ALA A 121 -4.92 2.10 9.36
C ALA A 121 -6.26 2.85 9.46
N TRP A 122 -6.26 4.06 10.05
CA TRP A 122 -7.44 4.92 10.15
C TRP A 122 -8.02 5.26 8.76
N LEU A 123 -9.35 5.36 8.64
CA LEU A 123 -10.01 5.71 7.38
C LEU A 123 -9.59 7.10 6.88
N SER A 124 -9.30 8.03 7.78
CA SER A 124 -8.83 9.38 7.44
C SER A 124 -7.50 9.38 6.66
N GLN A 125 -6.66 8.36 6.83
CA GLN A 125 -5.44 8.18 6.04
C GLN A 125 -5.76 7.89 4.57
N TYR A 126 -6.80 7.09 4.30
CA TYR A 126 -7.26 6.82 2.92
C TYR A 126 -8.02 8.02 2.33
N MET A 127 -8.86 8.67 3.12
CA MET A 127 -9.75 9.74 2.63
C MET A 127 -9.04 11.09 2.48
N VAL A 128 -7.99 11.35 3.26
CA VAL A 128 -7.30 12.64 3.33
C VAL A 128 -5.83 12.51 2.95
N ALA A 129 -5.04 11.73 3.69
CA ALA A 129 -3.59 11.70 3.50
C ALA A 129 -3.18 11.12 2.13
N TYR A 130 -3.79 9.99 1.76
CA TYR A 130 -3.53 9.29 0.51
C TYR A 130 -3.77 10.14 -0.75
N PRO A 131 -4.93 10.79 -0.97
CA PRO A 131 -5.13 11.62 -2.16
C PRO A 131 -4.17 12.81 -2.23
N LEU A 132 -3.89 13.49 -1.10
CA LEU A 132 -2.95 14.61 -1.06
C LEU A 132 -1.53 14.19 -1.44
N MET A 133 -1.05 13.10 -0.84
CA MET A 133 0.26 12.55 -1.16
C MET A 133 0.33 12.01 -2.59
N LYS A 134 -0.75 11.39 -3.09
CA LYS A 134 -0.81 10.89 -4.47
C LYS A 134 -0.74 12.04 -5.48
N GLU A 135 -1.44 13.14 -5.25
CA GLU A 135 -1.34 14.35 -6.07
C GLU A 135 0.10 14.91 -6.05
N ALA A 136 0.75 14.83 -4.90
CA ALA A 136 2.15 15.22 -4.74
C ALA A 136 3.18 14.22 -5.32
N GLY A 137 2.74 13.08 -5.85
CA GLY A 137 3.62 12.01 -6.34
C GLY A 137 4.38 11.26 -5.24
N LEU A 138 3.93 11.37 -3.98
CA LEU A 138 4.56 10.81 -2.80
C LEU A 138 3.93 9.48 -2.39
N LYS A 139 4.73 8.64 -1.74
CA LYS A 139 4.31 7.35 -1.18
C LYS A 139 4.49 7.34 0.32
N GLY A 140 3.63 6.60 1.01
CA GLY A 140 3.67 6.44 2.46
C GLY A 140 3.72 4.98 2.87
N THR A 141 3.67 4.75 4.18
CA THR A 141 3.59 3.42 4.79
C THR A 141 2.44 3.36 5.78
N ILE A 142 1.63 2.31 5.74
CA ILE A 142 0.54 2.08 6.71
C ILE A 142 0.89 0.87 7.59
N ALA A 143 0.93 1.04 8.91
CA ALA A 143 0.99 -0.08 9.85
C ALA A 143 -0.44 -0.57 10.17
N VAL A 144 -0.71 -1.85 9.93
CA VAL A 144 -2.07 -2.40 9.96
C VAL A 144 -2.26 -3.32 11.17
N PRO A 145 -3.09 -2.94 12.16
CA PRO A 145 -3.60 -3.85 13.17
C PRO A 145 -4.78 -4.64 12.59
N VAL A 146 -4.61 -5.95 12.44
CA VAL A 146 -5.49 -6.77 11.59
C VAL A 146 -6.96 -6.74 12.01
N VAL A 147 -7.25 -6.79 13.32
CA VAL A 147 -8.65 -6.78 13.78
C VAL A 147 -9.36 -5.47 13.51
N ALA A 148 -8.66 -4.34 13.41
CA ALA A 148 -9.28 -3.03 13.17
C ALA A 148 -9.87 -2.91 11.76
N ILE A 149 -9.33 -3.68 10.80
CA ILE A 149 -9.68 -3.54 9.40
C ILE A 149 -11.15 -3.89 9.13
N GLY A 150 -11.86 -2.95 8.51
CA GLY A 150 -13.28 -3.05 8.23
C GLY A 150 -14.19 -2.75 9.43
N GLN A 151 -13.65 -2.26 10.54
CA GLN A 151 -14.43 -1.65 11.62
C GLN A 151 -14.66 -0.17 11.36
N LYS A 152 -15.68 0.39 12.05
CA LYS A 152 -16.02 1.82 11.97
C LYS A 152 -14.77 2.69 12.17
N ASP A 153 -14.58 3.64 11.27
CA ASP A 153 -13.50 4.63 11.24
C ASP A 153 -12.11 4.09 10.80
N TYR A 154 -11.98 2.82 10.38
CA TYR A 154 -10.72 2.22 9.89
C TYR A 154 -10.76 1.87 8.41
N MET A 155 -9.64 1.67 7.72
CA MET A 155 -9.68 1.20 6.34
C MET A 155 -10.28 -0.22 6.24
N ASN A 156 -10.82 -0.56 5.08
CA ASN A 156 -11.16 -1.93 4.71
C ASN A 156 -10.04 -2.57 3.85
N TRP A 157 -10.13 -3.89 3.65
CA TRP A 157 -9.14 -4.64 2.87
C TRP A 157 -8.94 -4.17 1.43
N ALA A 158 -9.98 -3.67 0.77
CA ALA A 158 -9.87 -3.17 -0.61
C ALA A 158 -9.11 -1.85 -0.67
N GLN A 159 -9.34 -0.95 0.28
CA GLN A 159 -8.63 0.33 0.40
C GLN A 159 -7.13 0.11 0.64
N LEU A 160 -6.77 -0.83 1.52
CA LEU A 160 -5.37 -1.20 1.76
C LEU A 160 -4.69 -1.77 0.51
N ARG A 161 -5.40 -2.61 -0.27
CA ARG A 161 -4.87 -3.12 -1.54
C ARG A 161 -4.66 -2.01 -2.55
N ILE A 162 -5.61 -1.07 -2.69
CA ILE A 162 -5.47 0.09 -3.58
C ILE A 162 -4.23 0.91 -3.22
N ILE A 163 -4.07 1.26 -1.95
CA ILE A 163 -2.91 2.02 -1.45
C ILE A 163 -1.62 1.26 -1.77
N GLN A 164 -1.57 -0.05 -1.45
CA GLN A 164 -0.40 -0.86 -1.74
C GLN A 164 -0.12 -0.93 -3.25
N ASP A 165 -1.14 -1.10 -4.09
CA ASP A 165 -1.04 -1.18 -5.56
C ASP A 165 -0.43 0.09 -6.15
N ASP A 166 -0.74 1.25 -5.58
CA ASP A 166 -0.14 2.55 -5.91
C ASP A 166 1.30 2.73 -5.36
N GLY A 167 1.83 1.71 -4.69
CA GLY A 167 3.24 1.61 -4.29
C GLY A 167 3.53 2.08 -2.87
N TRP A 168 2.52 2.39 -2.08
CA TRP A 168 2.70 2.55 -0.64
C TRP A 168 3.03 1.20 0.01
N GLU A 169 3.73 1.26 1.14
CA GLU A 169 4.08 0.07 1.88
C GLU A 169 3.04 -0.26 2.96
N ILE A 170 2.76 -1.54 3.12
CA ILE A 170 1.94 -2.06 4.22
C ILE A 170 2.86 -2.77 5.20
N ALA A 171 2.80 -2.38 6.47
CA ALA A 171 3.51 -2.98 7.60
C ALA A 171 2.52 -3.70 8.52
N ASN A 172 3.02 -4.68 9.28
CA ASN A 172 2.26 -5.41 10.28
C ASN A 172 2.24 -4.63 11.60
N HIS A 173 1.06 -4.41 12.20
CA HIS A 173 0.92 -3.74 13.49
C HIS A 173 0.20 -4.62 14.52
N SER A 174 0.61 -5.89 14.59
CA SER A 174 0.04 -6.98 15.39
C SER A 174 -1.37 -7.41 14.96
N LEU A 175 -1.88 -8.48 15.59
CA LEU A 175 -3.25 -8.92 15.36
C LEU A 175 -4.26 -7.92 15.96
N LYS A 176 -4.07 -7.55 17.23
CA LYS A 176 -5.08 -6.86 18.05
C LYS A 176 -4.69 -5.48 18.57
N HIS A 177 -3.49 -5.01 18.25
CA HIS A 177 -2.91 -3.80 18.85
C HIS A 177 -2.79 -3.93 20.39
N ASP A 178 -2.16 -5.00 20.88
CA ASP A 178 -2.00 -5.24 22.32
C ASP A 178 -0.83 -4.43 22.91
N CYS A 179 -1.13 -3.43 23.74
CA CYS A 179 -0.12 -2.63 24.45
C CYS A 179 0.66 -3.40 25.53
N ASN A 180 0.44 -4.71 25.70
CA ASN A 180 1.16 -5.55 26.67
C ASN A 180 2.08 -6.58 26.01
N MET A 181 2.32 -6.49 24.70
CA MET A 181 3.15 -7.46 23.96
C MET A 181 4.53 -7.72 24.56
N GLN A 182 5.15 -6.72 25.19
CA GLN A 182 6.43 -6.83 25.88
C GLN A 182 6.41 -7.80 27.08
N SER A 183 5.23 -8.05 27.64
CA SER A 183 5.00 -8.88 28.84
C SER A 183 4.38 -10.25 28.50
N LEU A 184 4.07 -10.51 27.23
CA LEU A 184 3.51 -11.78 26.78
C LEU A 184 4.59 -12.87 26.79
N SER A 185 4.15 -14.13 26.88
CA SER A 185 5.03 -15.28 26.65
C SER A 185 5.52 -15.35 25.20
N GLU A 186 6.66 -15.99 24.97
CA GLU A 186 7.21 -16.21 23.61
C GLU A 186 6.19 -16.85 22.67
N ASP A 187 5.44 -17.87 23.14
CA ASP A 187 4.41 -18.53 22.34
C ASP A 187 3.25 -17.61 21.97
N GLN A 188 2.84 -16.71 22.87
CA GLN A 188 1.80 -15.71 22.59
C GLN A 188 2.29 -14.69 21.56
N ILE A 189 3.52 -14.18 21.71
CA ILE A 189 4.15 -13.27 20.74
C ILE A 189 4.21 -13.94 19.36
N LYS A 190 4.79 -15.14 19.29
CA LYS A 190 4.92 -15.90 18.04
C LYS A 190 3.56 -16.14 17.38
N THR A 191 2.55 -16.49 18.17
CA THR A 191 1.19 -16.73 17.68
C THR A 191 0.59 -15.45 17.10
N ASP A 192 0.70 -14.32 17.79
CA ASP A 192 0.19 -13.02 17.31
C ASP A 192 0.86 -12.63 15.98
N LEU A 193 2.19 -12.57 15.97
CA LEU A 193 2.99 -12.15 14.82
C LEU A 193 2.71 -13.02 13.59
N THR A 194 2.71 -14.34 13.77
CA THR A 194 2.47 -15.30 12.67
C THR A 194 1.03 -15.21 12.16
N THR A 195 0.06 -15.10 13.06
CA THR A 195 -1.36 -15.03 12.68
C THR A 195 -1.65 -13.74 11.93
N ALA A 196 -1.18 -12.59 12.44
CA ALA A 196 -1.36 -11.30 11.79
C ALA A 196 -0.73 -11.29 10.39
N ARG A 197 0.51 -11.78 10.25
CA ARG A 197 1.20 -11.85 8.95
C ARG A 197 0.46 -12.74 7.96
N ASN A 198 0.02 -13.92 8.40
CA ASN A 198 -0.70 -14.85 7.51
C ASN A 198 -2.04 -14.25 7.03
N ILE A 199 -2.75 -13.51 7.89
CA ILE A 199 -3.97 -12.83 7.48
C ILE A 199 -3.66 -11.75 6.45
N LEU A 200 -2.64 -10.91 6.66
CA LEU A 200 -2.21 -9.90 5.70
C LEU A 200 -1.82 -10.52 4.34
N TRP A 201 -1.06 -11.61 4.34
CA TRP A 201 -0.74 -12.36 3.11
C TRP A 201 -1.97 -12.94 2.42
N SER A 202 -2.95 -13.46 3.18
CA SER A 202 -4.22 -13.94 2.61
C SER A 202 -5.01 -12.83 1.91
N GLN A 203 -4.80 -11.57 2.33
CA GLN A 203 -5.40 -10.37 1.75
C GLN A 203 -4.54 -9.73 0.65
N LYS A 204 -3.45 -10.40 0.24
CA LYS A 204 -2.48 -9.90 -0.75
C LYS A 204 -1.78 -8.62 -0.31
N LEU A 205 -1.42 -8.53 0.98
CA LEU A 205 -0.64 -7.43 1.56
C LEU A 205 0.71 -7.93 2.05
N SER A 206 1.80 -7.24 1.71
CA SER A 206 3.19 -7.72 1.88
C SER A 206 3.61 -7.83 3.36
N ALA A 207 3.39 -6.76 4.13
CA ALA A 207 3.59 -6.72 5.58
C ALA A 207 4.99 -7.20 6.04
N THR A 208 6.05 -6.69 5.41
CA THR A 208 7.46 -7.12 5.61
C THR A 208 8.12 -6.51 6.84
N VAL A 209 7.59 -5.41 7.36
CA VAL A 209 8.08 -4.73 8.57
C VAL A 209 7.05 -4.88 9.69
N PHE A 210 7.53 -5.13 10.91
CA PHE A 210 6.68 -5.14 12.10
C PHE A 210 6.80 -3.82 12.88
N VAL A 211 5.65 -3.31 13.31
CA VAL A 211 5.54 -2.14 14.19
C VAL A 211 4.90 -2.62 15.47
N THR A 212 5.57 -2.39 16.59
CA THR A 212 5.03 -2.76 17.90
C THR A 212 3.94 -1.78 18.37
N PRO A 213 2.76 -2.26 18.78
CA PRO A 213 1.70 -1.42 19.34
C PRO A 213 2.17 -0.58 20.52
N CYS A 214 1.72 0.67 20.60
CA CYS A 214 1.94 1.54 21.75
C CYS A 214 3.42 1.80 22.07
N GLY A 215 4.34 1.46 21.16
CA GLY A 215 5.78 1.63 21.33
C GLY A 215 6.44 0.63 22.29
N VAL A 216 5.74 -0.43 22.70
CA VAL A 216 6.27 -1.37 23.69
C VAL A 216 7.38 -2.25 23.12
N ASP A 217 8.36 -2.60 23.94
CA ASP A 217 9.52 -3.35 23.45
C ASP A 217 10.07 -4.33 24.49
N SER A 218 10.57 -5.46 24.02
CA SER A 218 11.34 -6.41 24.82
C SER A 218 12.32 -7.19 23.94
N PRO A 219 13.42 -7.72 24.50
CA PRO A 219 14.36 -8.57 23.74
C PRO A 219 13.67 -9.78 23.08
N THR A 220 12.72 -10.40 23.78
CA THR A 220 11.93 -11.52 23.26
C THR A 220 11.04 -11.09 22.09
N LEU A 221 10.32 -9.98 22.22
CA LEU A 221 9.45 -9.47 21.14
C LEU A 221 10.25 -9.15 19.88
N ARG A 222 11.38 -8.45 20.04
CA ARG A 222 12.27 -8.10 18.92
C ARG A 222 12.89 -9.34 18.26
N SER A 223 13.30 -10.33 19.07
CA SER A 223 13.81 -11.62 18.58
C SER A 223 12.77 -12.40 17.78
N GLU A 224 11.54 -12.50 18.27
CA GLU A 224 10.49 -13.22 17.52
C GLU A 224 10.08 -12.47 16.24
N ALA A 225 10.06 -11.14 16.28
CA ALA A 225 9.81 -10.33 15.10
C ALA A 225 10.93 -10.48 14.04
N SER A 226 12.20 -10.52 14.43
CA SER A 226 13.31 -10.64 13.46
C SER A 226 13.33 -11.96 12.71
N LYS A 227 12.76 -13.02 13.28
CA LYS A 227 12.57 -14.31 12.57
C LYS A 227 11.54 -14.22 11.45
N LEU A 228 10.66 -13.22 11.46
CA LEU A 228 9.47 -13.15 10.61
C LEU A 228 9.43 -11.93 9.68
N PHE A 229 10.14 -10.86 10.03
CA PHE A 229 10.07 -9.54 9.38
C PHE A 229 11.48 -9.01 9.09
N GLN A 230 11.58 -8.18 8.06
CA GLN A 230 12.83 -7.53 7.62
C GLN A 230 13.20 -6.31 8.47
N GLY A 231 12.24 -5.78 9.24
CA GLY A 231 12.48 -4.65 10.13
C GLY A 231 11.51 -4.62 11.30
N TYR A 232 11.87 -3.82 12.31
CA TYR A 232 11.13 -3.61 13.55
C TYR A 232 11.22 -2.14 13.97
N ARG A 233 10.06 -1.53 14.23
CA ARG A 233 9.95 -0.13 14.62
C ARG A 233 9.21 0.03 15.94
N THR A 234 9.75 0.88 16.82
CA THR A 234 9.08 1.38 18.04
C THR A 234 8.66 2.85 17.84
N VAL A 235 8.28 3.54 18.92
CA VAL A 235 8.03 5.00 18.89
C VAL A 235 9.21 5.81 19.44
N ASP A 236 10.38 5.17 19.61
CA ASP A 236 11.56 5.84 20.15
C ASP A 236 11.94 7.05 19.28
N PRO A 237 12.08 8.25 19.88
CA PRO A 237 12.30 9.45 19.11
C PRO A 237 13.71 9.51 18.51
N GLY A 238 13.85 9.87 17.24
CA GLY A 238 15.18 10.03 16.63
C GLY A 238 15.21 10.07 15.11
N PHE A 239 16.43 10.07 14.58
CA PHE A 239 16.76 9.90 13.17
C PHE A 239 17.50 8.57 12.99
N ASN A 240 17.44 8.01 11.78
CA ASN A 240 18.07 6.74 11.47
C ASN A 240 19.31 6.99 10.59
N PRO A 241 20.53 6.63 11.01
CA PRO A 241 21.70 6.76 10.16
C PRO A 241 21.58 5.81 8.96
N VAL A 242 21.74 6.32 7.74
CA VAL A 242 21.58 5.51 6.52
C VAL A 242 22.65 4.42 6.45
N ASP A 243 23.92 4.77 6.70
CA ASP A 243 25.05 3.85 6.52
C ASP A 243 25.10 2.75 7.59
N THR A 244 24.75 3.08 8.83
CA THR A 244 24.78 2.16 9.98
C THR A 244 23.37 1.84 10.47
N LEU A 245 22.40 1.78 9.54
CA LEU A 245 21.01 1.49 9.86
C LEU A 245 20.89 0.14 10.59
N ASP A 246 20.25 0.15 11.75
CA ASP A 246 19.73 -1.05 12.40
C ASP A 246 18.24 -1.18 12.05
N PRO A 247 17.86 -2.10 11.13
CA PRO A 247 16.47 -2.24 10.70
C PRO A 247 15.55 -2.72 11.83
N TYR A 248 16.12 -3.22 12.93
CA TYR A 248 15.37 -3.68 14.09
C TYR A 248 15.29 -2.65 15.20
N ASN A 249 15.86 -1.45 15.04
CA ASN A 249 15.84 -0.36 16.02
C ASN A 249 15.47 0.99 15.39
N MET A 250 14.52 0.97 14.46
CA MET A 250 14.09 2.17 13.75
C MET A 250 13.47 3.20 14.69
N LYS A 251 13.97 4.44 14.60
CA LYS A 251 13.53 5.62 15.34
C LYS A 251 12.56 6.46 14.52
N VAL A 252 11.70 7.21 15.20
CA VAL A 252 10.68 8.06 14.56
C VAL A 252 10.67 9.48 15.12
N LYS A 253 9.96 10.37 14.44
CA LYS A 253 9.46 11.60 15.03
C LYS A 253 7.93 11.49 15.09
N ASN A 254 7.41 11.25 16.29
CA ASN A 254 5.98 11.14 16.50
C ASN A 254 5.33 12.51 16.39
N ILE A 255 4.28 12.61 15.58
CA ILE A 255 3.50 13.83 15.40
C ILE A 255 2.27 13.71 16.27
N GLU A 256 2.16 14.68 17.18
CA GLU A 256 1.03 14.87 18.08
C GLU A 256 0.34 16.19 17.73
N ASN A 257 -0.86 16.41 18.24
CA ASN A 257 -1.67 17.61 17.97
C ASN A 257 -1.05 18.94 18.43
N ASN A 258 0.01 18.88 19.24
CA ASN A 258 0.78 20.03 19.70
C ASN A 258 2.14 20.15 18.98
N THR A 259 2.47 19.24 18.06
CA THR A 259 3.69 19.30 17.25
C THR A 259 3.53 20.39 16.20
N LYS A 260 4.40 21.40 16.24
CA LYS A 260 4.30 22.52 15.31
C LYS A 260 4.90 22.15 13.96
N VAL A 261 4.28 22.61 12.87
CA VAL A 261 4.83 22.46 11.52
C VAL A 261 6.26 23.00 11.42
N ASP A 262 6.58 24.09 12.11
CA ASP A 262 7.95 24.64 12.13
C ASP A 262 8.97 23.67 12.77
N ASP A 263 8.58 22.94 13.82
CA ASP A 263 9.45 21.92 14.42
C ASP A 263 9.68 20.75 13.45
N ILE A 264 8.65 20.37 12.69
CA ILE A 264 8.73 19.34 11.66
C ILE A 264 9.67 19.78 10.53
N LYS A 265 9.55 21.03 10.06
CA LYS A 265 10.46 21.62 9.06
C LYS A 265 11.92 21.58 9.54
N LEU A 266 12.18 21.89 10.82
CA LEU A 266 13.52 21.76 11.39
C LEU A 266 14.03 20.32 11.41
N TRP A 267 13.18 19.32 11.66
CA TRP A 267 13.59 17.91 11.55
C TRP A 267 13.90 17.52 10.10
N ILE A 268 13.11 18.01 9.16
CA ILE A 268 13.31 17.80 7.73
C ILE A 268 14.66 18.40 7.29
N ASP A 269 14.97 19.63 7.68
CA ASP A 269 16.26 20.28 7.41
C ASP A 269 17.45 19.51 8.03
N GLN A 270 17.28 19.05 9.27
CA GLN A 270 18.29 18.26 9.96
C GLN A 270 18.57 16.94 9.23
N THR A 271 17.54 16.33 8.64
CA THR A 271 17.68 15.09 7.84
C THR A 271 18.61 15.30 6.65
N LYS A 272 18.47 16.44 5.95
CA LYS A 272 19.36 16.80 4.84
C LYS A 272 20.79 17.03 5.31
N LYS A 273 20.94 17.79 6.39
CA LYS A 273 22.25 18.12 6.96
C LYS A 273 23.02 16.87 7.39
N ASP A 274 22.34 15.93 8.03
CA ASP A 274 22.96 14.72 8.58
C ASP A 274 22.96 13.55 7.60
N LYS A 275 22.34 13.70 6.43
CA LYS A 275 22.13 12.64 5.44
C LYS A 275 21.48 11.39 6.04
N ALA A 276 20.57 11.63 6.98
CA ALA A 276 19.89 10.59 7.74
C ALA A 276 18.59 10.16 7.06
N TRP A 277 17.93 9.16 7.63
CA TRP A 277 16.57 8.77 7.31
C TRP A 277 15.63 9.19 8.45
N LEU A 278 14.69 10.07 8.13
CA LEU A 278 13.64 10.54 9.03
C LEU A 278 12.34 9.79 8.77
N ILE A 279 11.75 9.24 9.82
CA ILE A 279 10.40 8.69 9.79
C ILE A 279 9.48 9.67 10.52
N LEU A 280 8.55 10.29 9.80
CA LEU A 280 7.46 11.07 10.38
C LEU A 280 6.29 10.13 10.67
N LEU A 281 5.95 9.97 11.94
CA LEU A 281 4.88 9.08 12.39
C LEU A 281 3.60 9.87 12.63
N PHE A 282 2.54 9.48 11.92
CA PHE A 282 1.19 10.02 11.98
C PHE A 282 0.20 8.94 12.43
N HIS A 283 -0.96 9.35 12.94
CA HIS A 283 -2.10 8.46 13.15
C HIS A 283 -3.29 8.97 12.32
N LYS A 284 -4.12 9.85 12.87
CA LYS A 284 -5.24 10.45 12.14
C LYS A 284 -4.82 11.74 11.44
N VAL A 285 -5.41 11.99 10.26
CA VAL A 285 -5.13 13.17 9.44
C VAL A 285 -6.42 13.86 9.01
N GLY A 286 -6.55 15.15 9.30
CA GLY A 286 -7.64 15.99 8.81
C GLY A 286 -8.96 15.89 9.57
N GLU A 287 -9.01 15.15 10.68
CA GLU A 287 -10.17 15.22 11.57
C GLU A 287 -10.13 16.48 12.44
N PRO A 288 -11.28 17.14 12.70
CA PRO A 288 -11.30 18.31 13.56
C PRO A 288 -10.89 17.96 14.99
N ILE A 289 -9.85 18.63 15.50
CA ILE A 289 -9.40 18.48 16.89
C ILE A 289 -10.32 19.30 17.80
N LYS A 290 -11.17 18.62 18.57
CA LYS A 290 -12.11 19.16 19.55
C LYS A 290 -11.64 19.00 20.99
N ASP A 291 -10.87 17.94 21.30
CA ASP A 291 -10.29 17.65 22.61
C ASP A 291 -8.86 17.12 22.46
N VAL A 292 -7.91 18.00 22.84
CA VAL A 292 -6.48 17.76 22.77
C VAL A 292 -5.99 16.51 23.52
N ASN A 293 -6.73 16.02 24.52
CA ASN A 293 -6.34 14.82 25.27
C ASN A 293 -6.74 13.55 24.54
N SER A 294 -7.95 13.54 23.97
CA SER A 294 -8.49 12.37 23.27
C SER A 294 -8.00 12.24 21.82
N GLU A 295 -7.57 13.35 21.23
CA GLU A 295 -7.10 13.46 19.84
C GLU A 295 -5.62 13.83 19.81
N ARG A 296 -4.86 13.30 20.78
CA ARG A 296 -3.43 13.58 20.95
C ARG A 296 -2.61 13.32 19.70
N TYR A 297 -2.99 12.33 18.90
CA TYR A 297 -2.23 11.86 17.73
C TYR A 297 -2.79 12.36 16.39
N ASP A 298 -3.69 13.33 16.43
CA ASP A 298 -4.35 13.89 15.26
C ASP A 298 -3.55 15.09 14.74
N ILE A 299 -3.39 15.18 13.43
CA ILE A 299 -2.93 16.38 12.73
C ILE A 299 -4.07 16.93 11.87
N ASN A 300 -4.23 18.26 11.83
CA ASN A 300 -5.20 18.87 10.92
C ASN A 300 -4.72 18.77 9.46
N LYS A 301 -5.63 19.00 8.51
CA LYS A 301 -5.36 18.84 7.08
C LYS A 301 -4.34 19.86 6.57
N ASP A 302 -4.49 21.12 6.98
CA ASP A 302 -3.68 22.23 6.48
C ASP A 302 -2.21 22.08 6.89
N ASP A 303 -1.95 21.69 8.14
CA ASP A 303 -0.60 21.40 8.63
C ASP A 303 0.02 20.21 7.88
N PHE A 304 -0.77 19.18 7.56
CA PHE A 304 -0.30 18.04 6.77
C PHE A 304 0.04 18.44 5.32
N GLU A 305 -0.78 19.28 4.69
CA GLU A 305 -0.52 19.86 3.37
C GLU A 305 0.75 20.71 3.37
N ASP A 306 0.95 21.52 4.41
CA ASP A 306 2.17 22.34 4.58
C ASP A 306 3.44 21.49 4.69
N ILE A 307 3.36 20.34 5.37
CA ILE A 307 4.48 19.38 5.46
C ILE A 307 4.78 18.78 4.07
N ILE A 308 3.75 18.33 3.34
CA ILE A 308 3.91 17.78 1.97
C ILE A 308 4.56 18.83 1.07
N LYS A 309 4.02 20.04 1.06
CA LYS A 309 4.52 21.15 0.26
C LYS A 309 5.98 21.44 0.57
N TYR A 310 6.33 21.49 1.86
CA TYR A 310 7.71 21.74 2.28
C TYR A 310 8.68 20.64 1.82
N VAL A 311 8.26 19.36 1.86
CA VAL A 311 9.06 18.24 1.35
C VAL A 311 9.29 18.37 -0.17
N GLN A 312 8.26 18.74 -0.93
CA GLN A 312 8.35 18.95 -2.38
C GLN A 312 9.24 20.15 -2.74
N GLU A 313 9.03 21.30 -2.11
CA GLU A 313 9.81 22.53 -2.35
C GLU A 313 11.30 22.35 -2.05
N ASN A 314 11.63 21.49 -1.08
CA ASN A 314 13.01 21.20 -0.69
C ASN A 314 13.61 19.96 -1.37
N ASN A 315 12.89 19.35 -2.32
CA ASN A 315 13.32 18.19 -3.12
C ASN A 315 13.86 17.02 -2.28
N ILE A 316 13.19 16.67 -1.19
CA ILE A 316 13.64 15.60 -0.30
C ILE A 316 13.06 14.27 -0.76
N THR A 317 13.92 13.27 -0.89
CA THR A 317 13.52 11.95 -1.40
C THR A 317 12.64 11.23 -0.37
N VAL A 318 11.39 10.99 -0.76
CA VAL A 318 10.46 10.16 0.01
C VAL A 318 10.59 8.70 -0.41
N ILE A 319 10.72 7.81 0.57
CA ILE A 319 10.89 6.37 0.37
C ILE A 319 9.97 5.58 1.30
N THR A 320 9.77 4.30 0.97
CA THR A 320 9.20 3.32 1.89
C THR A 320 10.33 2.58 2.66
N PRO A 321 10.04 2.03 3.86
CA PRO A 321 11.03 1.33 4.69
C PRO A 321 11.75 0.19 3.97
N SER A 322 11.02 -0.61 3.20
CA SER A 322 11.60 -1.73 2.46
C SER A 322 12.64 -1.29 1.43
N GLN A 323 12.57 -0.06 0.90
CA GLN A 323 13.58 0.43 -0.05
C GLN A 323 14.94 0.64 0.62
N ILE A 324 14.97 1.16 1.85
CA ILE A 324 16.23 1.42 2.57
C ILE A 324 16.74 0.20 3.33
N ILE A 325 15.85 -0.65 3.85
CA ILE A 325 16.23 -1.91 4.51
C ILE A 325 16.90 -2.86 3.51
N ASN A 326 16.37 -2.94 2.30
CA ASN A 326 16.88 -3.82 1.24
C ASN A 326 17.89 -3.12 0.32
N LYS A 327 18.57 -2.06 0.78
CA LYS A 327 19.64 -1.42 0.01
C LYS A 327 20.71 -2.47 -0.31
N SER A 328 20.86 -2.77 -1.60
CA SER A 328 21.80 -3.78 -2.13
C SER A 328 23.22 -3.24 -2.23
#